data_AF-A0A7J9FIB5-F1
#
_entry.id   AF-A0A7J9FIB5-F1
#
_cell.length_a   1.000
_cell.length_b   1.000
_cell.length_c   1.000
_cell.angle_alpha   90.00
_cell.angle_beta   90.00
_cell.angle_gamma   90.00
#
_symmetry.space_group_name_H-M   'P 1'
#
loop_
_entity.id
_entity.type
_entity.pdbx_description
1 polymer ?
#
loop_
_entity_poly.entity_id
_entity_poly.type
_entity_poly.pdbx_seq_one_letter_code
_entity_poly.pdbx_strand_id
1 'polypeptide(L)'
;MTNAWKQIHRMKRFDVGPMATPEYSGWWSKRINDNIPGPSQEGVRSMEEYLQVVPSEIEIIKQDFEKRNSELGKKIEQLEEEKMHLRLDIDVQRLETEKLRKWKNKADEDLDSLKTDYKKFHLSMRTADSLSESRSEKGELNARVAELEESLHHYRNRNTTNQVRNRDHIMREAVAQVRELADHLQTLAVKANVLSMKYELESNQGKELASLLRKIEVLSIRAKPYM
;
A
#
# COMPACT_ATOMS: atom_id res chain seq x y z
N MET A 1 4.83 -82.33 -9.96
CA MET A 1 5.62 -82.20 -11.20
C MET A 1 4.72 -82.58 -12.36
N THR A 2 4.25 -81.60 -13.13
CA THR A 2 3.10 -81.75 -14.04
C THR A 2 3.41 -81.10 -15.39
N ASN A 3 3.73 -81.95 -16.38
CA ASN A 3 3.42 -81.87 -17.82
C ASN A 3 3.24 -80.49 -18.51
N ALA A 4 4.16 -79.54 -18.34
CA ALA A 4 4.14 -78.25 -19.06
C ALA A 4 4.65 -78.32 -20.52
N TRP A 5 5.19 -79.46 -20.97
CA TRP A 5 5.84 -79.60 -22.28
C TRP A 5 4.89 -79.97 -23.44
N LYS A 6 3.58 -80.09 -23.19
CA LYS A 6 2.56 -80.40 -24.23
C LYS A 6 1.89 -79.17 -24.84
N GLN A 7 2.23 -77.96 -24.43
CA GLN A 7 1.74 -76.73 -25.07
C GLN A 7 2.62 -76.38 -26.27
N ILE A 8 2.43 -77.13 -27.36
CA ILE A 8 2.82 -76.70 -28.71
C ILE A 8 2.07 -75.39 -28.98
N HIS A 9 2.81 -74.28 -29.01
CA HIS A 9 2.26 -72.99 -29.40
C HIS A 9 1.72 -73.10 -30.82
N ARG A 10 0.38 -73.06 -30.92
CA ARG A 10 -0.32 -72.71 -32.16
C ARG A 10 0.16 -71.33 -32.60
N MET A 11 1.06 -71.28 -33.59
CA MET A 11 1.20 -70.08 -34.41
C MET A 11 -0.16 -69.85 -35.07
N LYS A 12 -0.93 -68.89 -34.56
CA LYS A 12 -2.02 -68.28 -35.33
C LYS A 12 -1.37 -67.76 -36.60
N ARG A 13 -1.87 -68.17 -37.76
CA ARG A 13 -1.50 -67.57 -39.05
C ARG A 13 -1.69 -66.07 -38.90
N PHE A 14 -0.58 -65.35 -38.78
CA PHE A 14 -0.56 -63.92 -39.02
C PHE A 14 -0.89 -63.79 -40.51
N ASP A 15 -1.87 -62.95 -40.84
CA ASP A 15 -2.20 -62.64 -42.23
C ASP A 15 -1.03 -61.79 -42.78
N VAL A 16 0.03 -62.49 -43.20
CA VAL A 16 1.16 -61.92 -43.91
C VAL A 16 0.60 -61.59 -45.28
N GLY A 17 0.43 -60.29 -45.56
CA GLY A 17 0.07 -59.80 -46.89
C GLY A 17 0.94 -60.44 -47.98
N PRO A 18 0.48 -60.47 -49.25
CA PRO A 18 1.01 -61.33 -50.30
C PRO A 18 2.54 -61.28 -50.32
N MET A 19 3.15 -62.39 -49.88
CA MET A 19 4.60 -62.54 -49.76
C MET A 19 5.31 -62.57 -51.13
N ALA A 20 4.54 -62.58 -52.21
CA ALA A 20 5.01 -62.58 -53.59
C ALA A 20 5.01 -61.15 -54.14
N THR A 21 6.20 -60.64 -54.43
CA THR A 21 6.39 -59.42 -55.21
C THR A 21 5.77 -59.59 -56.61
N PRO A 22 5.42 -58.50 -57.32
CA PRO A 22 4.87 -58.56 -58.69
C PRO A 22 5.78 -59.30 -59.68
N GLU A 23 7.07 -59.40 -59.37
CA GLU A 23 8.05 -60.17 -60.14
C GLU A 23 7.88 -61.68 -59.96
N TYR A 24 7.57 -62.16 -58.75
CA TYR A 24 7.27 -63.58 -58.51
C TYR A 24 6.01 -64.02 -59.25
N SER A 25 4.95 -63.20 -59.24
CA SER A 25 3.72 -63.50 -59.97
C SER A 25 3.92 -63.46 -61.49
N GLY A 26 4.66 -62.48 -62.02
CA GLY A 26 5.03 -62.40 -63.43
C GLY A 26 5.92 -63.56 -63.90
N TRP A 27 6.77 -64.08 -63.01
CA TRP A 27 7.58 -65.27 -63.26
C TRP A 27 6.76 -66.56 -63.22
N TRP A 28 5.83 -66.68 -62.27
CA TRP A 28 4.95 -67.85 -62.15
C TRP A 28 3.98 -68.00 -63.34
N SER A 29 3.44 -66.89 -63.85
CA SER A 29 2.55 -66.89 -65.02
C SER A 29 3.20 -67.35 -66.34
N LYS A 30 4.54 -67.45 -66.40
CA LYS A 30 5.27 -67.92 -67.59
C LYS A 30 5.51 -69.45 -67.62
N ARG A 31 5.17 -70.19 -66.55
CA ARG A 31 5.34 -71.66 -66.51
C ARG A 31 4.04 -72.37 -66.92
N ILE A 32 4.03 -73.02 -68.09
CA ILE A 32 2.98 -73.97 -68.47
C ILE A 32 3.25 -75.28 -67.70
N ASN A 33 2.24 -75.72 -66.96
CA ASN A 33 2.21 -76.93 -66.14
C ASN A 33 2.53 -78.18 -66.97
N ASP A 34 3.72 -78.78 -66.77
CA ASP A 34 3.98 -80.24 -66.76
C ASP A 34 5.48 -80.54 -66.51
N ASN A 35 5.77 -81.50 -65.64
CA ASN A 35 7.12 -81.91 -65.21
C ASN A 35 7.88 -82.78 -66.25
N ILE A 36 7.84 -82.47 -67.55
CA ILE A 36 8.68 -83.13 -68.57
C ILE A 36 9.01 -82.14 -69.70
N PRO A 37 10.28 -81.86 -70.03
CA PRO A 37 10.62 -81.25 -71.31
C PRO A 37 10.45 -82.30 -72.42
N GLY A 38 9.37 -82.21 -73.20
CA GLY A 38 9.27 -82.92 -74.48
C GLY A 38 10.25 -82.30 -75.49
N PRO A 39 11.00 -83.07 -76.28
CA PRO A 39 11.93 -82.51 -77.24
C PRO A 39 11.19 -82.16 -78.53
N SER A 40 11.18 -80.89 -78.91
CA SER A 40 10.98 -80.51 -80.31
C SER A 40 11.79 -79.26 -80.66
N GLN A 41 12.14 -79.20 -81.93
CA GLN A 41 13.33 -78.60 -82.52
C GLN A 41 12.91 -77.36 -83.33
N GLU A 42 13.30 -76.16 -82.88
CA GLU A 42 13.31 -74.89 -83.64
C GLU A 42 13.99 -73.83 -82.73
N GLY A 43 15.10 -73.16 -83.05
CA GLY A 43 15.72 -72.92 -84.34
C GLY A 43 16.09 -71.45 -84.59
N VAL A 44 16.09 -70.52 -83.61
CA VAL A 44 16.62 -69.14 -83.77
C VAL A 44 17.26 -68.51 -82.50
N ARG A 45 17.24 -69.14 -81.31
CA ARG A 45 17.85 -68.54 -80.10
C ARG A 45 19.33 -68.88 -79.97
N SER A 46 20.20 -67.88 -79.83
CA SER A 46 21.65 -68.08 -79.63
C SER A 46 21.91 -68.83 -78.31
N MET A 47 22.97 -69.63 -78.28
CA MET A 47 23.38 -70.41 -77.09
C MET A 47 23.54 -69.54 -75.83
N GLU A 48 23.84 -68.25 -75.99
CA GLU A 48 23.88 -67.23 -74.93
C GLU A 48 22.52 -66.96 -74.28
N GLU A 49 21.41 -67.09 -75.00
CA GLU A 49 20.06 -66.92 -74.44
C GLU A 49 19.64 -68.15 -73.60
N TYR A 50 20.16 -69.34 -73.91
CA TYR A 50 20.00 -70.55 -73.07
C TYR A 50 20.92 -70.56 -71.85
N LEU A 51 22.05 -69.86 -71.92
CA LEU A 51 23.00 -69.66 -70.82
C LEU A 51 22.74 -68.36 -70.04
N GLN A 52 21.72 -67.59 -70.42
CA GLN A 52 21.30 -66.42 -69.66
C GLN A 52 20.88 -66.91 -68.28
N VAL A 53 21.69 -66.61 -67.27
CA VAL A 53 21.53 -67.09 -65.90
C VAL A 53 20.25 -66.48 -65.34
N VAL A 54 19.12 -67.15 -65.57
CA VAL A 54 17.84 -66.79 -64.98
C VAL A 54 17.97 -67.08 -63.49
N PRO A 55 17.86 -66.06 -62.61
CA PRO A 55 17.94 -66.27 -61.18
C PRO A 55 16.87 -67.26 -60.74
N SER A 56 17.27 -68.23 -59.91
CA SER A 56 16.31 -69.20 -59.35
C SER A 56 15.33 -68.50 -58.39
N GLU A 57 14.14 -69.08 -58.18
CA GLU A 57 13.17 -68.57 -57.18
C GLU A 57 13.85 -68.33 -55.82
N ILE A 58 14.76 -69.22 -55.44
CA ILE A 58 15.52 -69.14 -54.18
C ILE A 58 16.44 -67.93 -54.15
N GLU A 59 17.08 -67.60 -55.26
CA GLU A 59 18.01 -66.48 -55.35
C GLU A 59 17.30 -65.13 -55.26
N ILE A 60 16.12 -65.02 -55.88
CA ILE A 60 15.25 -63.83 -55.77
C ILE A 60 14.78 -63.66 -54.32
N ILE A 61 14.28 -64.74 -53.70
CA ILE A 61 13.83 -64.72 -52.30
C ILE A 61 14.97 -64.32 -51.36
N LYS A 62 16.19 -64.79 -51.61
CA LYS A 62 17.37 -64.47 -50.81
C LYS A 62 17.71 -62.98 -50.91
N GLN A 63 17.75 -62.40 -52.10
CA GLN A 63 18.02 -60.98 -52.30
C GLN A 63 16.95 -60.09 -51.63
N ASP A 64 15.67 -60.46 -51.76
CA ASP A 64 14.56 -59.76 -51.10
C ASP A 64 14.65 -59.83 -49.57
N PHE A 65 15.14 -60.95 -49.04
CA PHE A 65 15.38 -61.09 -47.61
C PHE A 65 16.53 -60.18 -47.16
N GLU A 66 17.66 -60.19 -47.85
CA GLU A 66 18.82 -59.33 -47.55
C GLU A 66 18.47 -57.83 -47.62
N LYS A 67 17.68 -57.42 -48.61
CA LYS A 67 17.18 -56.04 -48.73
C LYS A 67 16.31 -55.64 -47.55
N ARG A 68 15.30 -56.46 -47.22
CA ARG A 68 14.42 -56.21 -46.05
C ARG A 68 15.21 -56.18 -44.75
N ASN A 69 16.20 -57.05 -44.61
CA ASN A 69 17.04 -57.07 -43.41
C ASN A 69 17.88 -55.79 -43.27
N SER A 70 18.38 -55.25 -44.39
CA SER A 70 19.10 -53.97 -44.42
C SER A 70 18.20 -52.78 -44.09
N GLU A 71 16.96 -52.76 -44.60
CA GLU A 71 15.96 -51.75 -44.27
C GLU A 71 15.57 -51.78 -42.79
N LEU A 72 15.36 -52.99 -42.24
CA LEU A 72 15.11 -53.17 -40.81
C LEU A 72 16.30 -52.71 -39.96
N GLY A 73 17.54 -53.00 -40.37
CA GLY A 73 18.74 -52.52 -39.70
C GLY A 73 18.78 -50.99 -39.61
N LYS A 74 18.57 -50.28 -40.72
CA LYS A 74 18.51 -48.81 -40.73
C LYS A 74 17.40 -48.26 -39.83
N LYS A 75 16.24 -48.92 -39.81
CA LYS A 75 15.12 -48.52 -38.95
C LYS A 75 15.42 -48.72 -37.46
N ILE A 76 16.15 -49.79 -37.12
CA ILE A 76 16.62 -50.02 -35.74
C ILE A 76 17.59 -48.92 -35.33
N GLU A 77 18.57 -48.59 -36.18
CA GLU A 77 19.55 -47.53 -35.93
C GLU A 77 18.86 -46.16 -35.71
N GLN A 78 17.93 -45.78 -36.59
CA GLN A 78 17.15 -44.54 -36.44
C GLN A 78 16.38 -44.51 -35.11
N LEU A 79 15.73 -45.62 -34.73
CA LEU A 79 15.00 -45.70 -33.47
C LEU A 79 15.92 -45.61 -32.25
N GLU A 80 17.14 -46.12 -32.35
CA GLU A 80 18.16 -46.00 -31.30
C GLU A 80 18.63 -44.54 -31.16
N GLU A 81 18.84 -43.82 -32.26
CA GLU A 81 19.16 -42.38 -32.26
C GLU A 81 18.03 -41.55 -31.66
N GLU A 82 16.79 -41.74 -32.12
CA GLU A 82 15.61 -41.03 -31.59
C GLU A 82 15.44 -41.28 -30.08
N LYS A 83 15.64 -42.51 -29.62
CA LYS A 83 15.61 -42.87 -28.20
C LYS A 83 16.71 -42.17 -27.40
N MET A 84 17.90 -41.99 -27.97
CA MET A 84 19.01 -41.28 -27.31
C MET A 84 18.70 -39.78 -27.18
N HIS A 85 18.15 -39.15 -28.22
CA HIS A 85 17.72 -37.75 -28.15
C HIS A 85 16.63 -37.52 -27.09
N LEU A 86 15.60 -38.36 -27.07
CA LEU A 86 14.52 -38.26 -26.08
C LEU A 86 15.05 -38.43 -24.64
N ARG A 87 16.04 -39.30 -24.42
CA ARG A 87 16.70 -39.43 -23.11
C ARG A 87 17.40 -38.14 -22.68
N LEU A 88 18.14 -37.51 -23.60
CA LEU A 88 18.82 -36.24 -23.33
C LEU A 88 17.81 -35.13 -23.00
N ASP A 89 16.71 -35.04 -23.74
CA ASP A 89 15.66 -34.04 -23.50
C ASP A 89 15.02 -34.22 -22.12
N ILE A 90 14.72 -35.47 -21.72
CA ILE A 90 14.22 -35.78 -20.39
C ILE A 90 15.21 -35.35 -19.31
N ASP A 91 16.50 -35.62 -19.51
CA ASP A 91 17.54 -35.26 -18.55
C ASP A 91 17.72 -33.73 -18.43
N VAL A 92 17.62 -33.00 -19.53
CA VAL A 92 17.64 -31.52 -19.55
C VAL A 92 16.43 -30.97 -18.79
N GLN A 93 15.22 -31.42 -19.10
CA GLN A 93 14.01 -30.99 -18.39
C GLN A 93 14.06 -31.30 -16.89
N ARG A 94 14.60 -32.46 -16.52
CA ARG A 94 14.82 -32.84 -15.11
C ARG A 94 15.79 -31.87 -14.43
N LEU A 95 16.86 -31.46 -15.11
CA LEU A 95 17.82 -30.51 -14.55
C LEU A 95 17.22 -29.10 -14.38
N GLU A 96 16.44 -28.63 -15.34
CA GLU A 96 15.77 -27.33 -15.27
C GLU A 96 14.74 -27.28 -14.15
N THR A 97 13.89 -28.30 -14.03
CA THR A 97 12.89 -28.41 -12.96
C THR A 97 13.54 -28.47 -11.57
N GLU A 98 14.67 -29.16 -11.44
CA GLU A 98 15.43 -29.20 -10.20
C GLU A 98 16.04 -27.84 -9.84
N LYS A 99 16.56 -27.09 -10.81
CA LYS A 99 17.04 -25.72 -10.58
C LYS A 99 15.89 -24.81 -10.15
N LEU A 100 14.74 -24.86 -10.83
CA LEU A 100 13.56 -24.08 -10.47
C LEU A 100 13.08 -24.41 -9.05
N ARG A 101 13.08 -25.68 -8.67
CA ARG A 101 12.75 -26.13 -7.31
C ARG A 101 13.69 -25.50 -6.26
N LYS A 102 15.00 -25.48 -6.54
CA LYS A 102 15.98 -24.84 -5.64
C LYS A 102 15.76 -23.34 -5.48
N TRP A 103 15.55 -22.63 -6.59
CA TRP A 103 15.27 -21.19 -6.55
C TRP A 103 13.96 -20.87 -5.81
N LYS A 104 12.93 -21.69 -6.03
CA LYS A 104 11.65 -21.57 -5.32
C LYS A 104 11.84 -21.74 -3.80
N ASN A 105 12.49 -22.81 -3.38
CA ASN A 105 12.72 -23.07 -1.95
C ASN A 105 13.51 -21.94 -1.28
N LYS A 106 14.53 -21.39 -1.97
CA LYS A 106 15.29 -20.24 -1.46
C LYS A 106 14.41 -19.00 -1.31
N ALA A 107 13.56 -18.70 -2.31
CA ALA A 107 12.64 -17.58 -2.24
C ALA A 107 11.61 -17.74 -1.11
N ASP A 108 11.14 -18.97 -0.87
CA ASP A 108 10.23 -19.29 0.23
C ASP A 108 10.91 -19.10 1.61
N GLU A 109 12.18 -19.53 1.75
CA GLU A 109 12.99 -19.28 2.96
C GLU A 109 13.22 -17.78 3.21
N ASP A 110 13.58 -17.03 2.18
CA ASP A 110 13.77 -15.57 2.25
C ASP A 110 12.47 -14.86 2.65
N LEU A 111 11.32 -15.32 2.13
CA LEU A 111 10.00 -14.79 2.48
C LEU A 111 9.64 -15.06 3.95
N ASP A 112 9.89 -16.25 4.46
CA ASP A 112 9.62 -16.61 5.85
C ASP A 112 10.54 -15.85 6.83
N SER A 113 11.80 -15.63 6.45
CA SER A 113 12.72 -14.75 7.19
C SER A 113 12.17 -13.32 7.25
N LEU A 114 11.83 -12.74 6.11
CA LEU A 114 11.29 -11.37 6.03
C LEU A 114 9.99 -11.22 6.83
N LYS A 115 9.10 -12.21 6.77
CA LYS A 115 7.85 -12.23 7.55
C LYS A 115 8.14 -12.25 9.06
N THR A 116 9.19 -12.95 9.47
CA THR A 116 9.63 -13.01 10.87
C THR A 116 10.21 -11.66 11.31
N ASP A 117 11.08 -11.06 10.49
CA ASP A 117 11.65 -9.73 10.76
C ASP A 117 10.57 -8.65 10.82
N TYR A 118 9.60 -8.68 9.91
CA TYR A 118 8.47 -7.76 9.91
C TYR A 118 7.64 -7.86 11.20
N LYS A 119 7.32 -9.08 11.64
CA LYS A 119 6.62 -9.30 12.92
C LYS A 119 7.42 -8.75 14.10
N LYS A 120 8.74 -8.97 14.11
CA LYS A 120 9.63 -8.47 15.16
C LYS A 120 9.66 -6.94 15.17
N PHE A 121 9.80 -6.31 14.01
CA PHE A 121 9.75 -4.86 13.86
C PHE A 121 8.44 -4.27 14.39
N HIS A 122 7.29 -4.84 14.00
CA HIS A 122 5.99 -4.37 14.46
C HIS A 122 5.83 -4.50 15.99
N LEU A 123 6.34 -5.60 16.58
CA LEU A 123 6.35 -5.75 18.04
C LEU A 123 7.26 -4.72 18.71
N SER A 124 8.47 -4.52 18.20
CA SER A 124 9.40 -3.50 18.71
C SER A 124 8.82 -2.08 18.60
N MET A 125 8.13 -1.75 17.50
CA MET A 125 7.45 -0.48 17.34
C MET A 125 6.34 -0.30 18.37
N ARG A 126 5.53 -1.34 18.63
CA ARG A 126 4.49 -1.30 19.68
C ARG A 126 5.06 -1.18 21.10
N THR A 127 6.27 -1.68 21.35
CA THR A 127 6.95 -1.56 22.65
C THR A 127 7.68 -0.22 22.80
N ALA A 128 8.27 0.31 21.73
CA ALA A 128 8.89 1.64 21.69
C ALA A 128 7.84 2.75 21.72
N ASP A 129 6.67 2.50 21.13
CA ASP A 129 5.42 3.20 21.40
C ASP A 129 4.87 2.77 22.78
N SER A 130 5.70 2.84 23.82
CA SER A 130 5.29 3.17 25.20
C SER A 130 4.72 4.61 25.26
N LEU A 131 3.91 4.92 24.26
CA LEU A 131 3.08 6.08 24.04
C LEU A 131 2.09 6.25 25.19
N SER A 132 1.94 5.26 26.06
CA SER A 132 1.22 5.37 27.33
C SER A 132 1.97 6.23 28.36
N GLU A 133 3.30 6.09 28.51
CA GLU A 133 4.08 6.88 29.46
C GLU A 133 4.20 8.33 28.97
N SER A 134 4.61 8.54 27.72
CA SER A 134 4.72 9.89 27.16
C SER A 134 3.37 10.63 27.06
N ARG A 135 2.26 9.91 26.81
CA ARG A 135 0.91 10.50 26.83
C ARG A 135 0.41 10.77 28.25
N SER A 136 0.77 9.95 29.22
CA SER A 136 0.48 10.20 30.65
C SER A 136 1.25 11.41 31.16
N GLU A 137 2.56 11.47 30.93
CA GLU A 137 3.42 12.60 31.29
C GLU A 137 2.96 13.90 30.63
N LYS A 138 2.57 13.83 29.34
CA LYS A 138 1.98 14.99 28.65
C LYS A 138 0.65 15.43 29.27
N GLY A 139 -0.18 14.48 29.72
CA GLY A 139 -1.42 14.76 30.44
C GLY A 139 -1.18 15.46 31.77
N GLU A 140 -0.22 14.97 32.56
CA GLU A 140 0.18 15.56 33.85
C GLU A 140 0.78 16.96 33.68
N LEU A 141 1.64 17.15 32.68
CA LEU A 141 2.20 18.46 32.36
C LEU A 141 1.11 19.47 31.98
N ASN A 142 0.13 19.06 31.17
CA ASN A 142 -0.98 19.92 30.80
C ASN A 142 -1.84 20.32 32.01
N ALA A 143 -2.07 19.39 32.95
CA ALA A 143 -2.79 19.69 34.19
C ALA A 143 -2.05 20.72 35.05
N ARG A 144 -0.73 20.55 35.23
CA ARG A 144 0.11 21.52 35.96
C ARG A 144 0.15 22.88 35.31
N VAL A 145 0.17 22.95 33.98
CA VAL A 145 0.11 24.22 33.25
C VAL A 145 -1.22 24.93 33.53
N ALA A 146 -2.34 24.21 33.47
CA ALA A 146 -3.65 24.78 33.78
C ALA A 146 -3.73 25.33 35.22
N GLU A 147 -3.22 24.58 36.21
CA GLU A 147 -3.16 25.03 37.60
C GLU A 147 -2.29 26.29 37.78
N LEU A 148 -1.15 26.37 37.09
CA LEU A 148 -0.27 27.54 37.13
C LEU A 148 -0.92 28.76 36.48
N GLU A 149 -1.63 28.59 35.36
CA GLU A 149 -2.37 29.66 34.70
C GLU A 149 -3.47 30.22 35.60
N GLU A 150 -4.23 29.35 36.28
CA GLU A 150 -5.27 29.76 37.23
C GLU A 150 -4.67 30.51 38.42
N SER A 151 -3.59 29.99 39.01
CA SER A 151 -2.87 30.64 40.11
C SER A 151 -2.33 32.02 39.71
N LEU A 152 -1.76 32.14 38.50
CA LEU A 152 -1.26 33.41 37.97
C LEU A 152 -2.41 34.40 37.76
N HIS A 153 -3.54 33.95 37.23
CA HIS A 153 -4.74 34.76 37.08
C HIS A 153 -5.25 35.27 38.44
N HIS A 154 -5.32 34.39 39.45
CA HIS A 154 -5.71 34.77 40.81
C HIS A 154 -4.75 35.79 41.43
N TYR A 155 -3.45 35.59 41.30
CA TYR A 155 -2.44 36.52 41.80
C TYR A 155 -2.58 37.89 41.14
N ARG A 156 -2.70 37.93 39.81
CA ARG A 156 -2.86 39.17 39.03
C ARG A 156 -4.12 39.92 39.45
N ASN A 157 -5.25 39.21 39.59
CA ASN A 157 -6.52 39.81 39.98
C ASN A 157 -6.48 40.33 41.43
N ARG A 158 -5.85 39.61 42.35
CA ARG A 158 -5.68 40.06 43.74
C ARG A 158 -4.85 41.35 43.79
N ASN A 159 -3.80 41.45 42.99
CA ASN A 159 -2.98 42.65 42.92
C ASN A 159 -3.78 43.85 42.37
N THR A 160 -4.50 43.68 41.25
CA THR A 160 -5.34 44.76 40.69
C THR A 160 -6.44 45.19 41.66
N THR A 161 -7.07 44.23 42.34
CA THR A 161 -8.10 44.52 43.35
C THR A 161 -7.54 45.33 44.52
N ASN A 162 -6.37 44.97 45.03
CA ASN A 162 -5.70 45.72 46.09
C ASN A 162 -5.34 47.15 45.64
N GLN A 163 -4.87 47.32 44.41
CA GLN A 163 -4.59 48.65 43.84
C GLN A 163 -5.84 49.51 43.76
N VAL A 164 -6.94 48.97 43.26
CA VAL A 164 -8.23 49.68 43.20
C VAL A 164 -8.70 50.06 44.60
N ARG A 165 -8.64 49.14 45.56
CA ARG A 165 -9.07 49.39 46.94
C ARG A 165 -8.26 50.49 47.62
N ASN A 166 -6.95 50.55 47.38
CA ASN A 166 -6.09 51.60 47.89
C ASN A 166 -6.45 52.98 47.29
N ARG A 167 -6.71 53.02 45.97
CA ARG A 167 -7.16 54.25 45.30
C ARG A 167 -8.52 54.71 45.81
N ASP A 168 -9.46 53.79 46.02
CA ASP A 168 -10.78 54.09 46.59
C ASP A 168 -10.66 54.66 48.01
N HIS A 169 -9.74 54.14 48.81
CA HIS A 169 -9.48 54.66 50.14
C HIS A 169 -8.98 56.12 50.10
N ILE A 170 -7.94 56.39 49.29
CA ILE A 170 -7.39 57.73 49.08
C ILE A 170 -8.47 58.70 48.56
N MET A 171 -9.29 58.25 47.61
CA MET A 171 -10.37 59.07 47.04
C MET A 171 -11.45 59.38 48.07
N ARG A 172 -11.84 58.42 48.91
CA ARG A 172 -12.83 58.65 49.98
C ARG A 172 -12.32 59.67 51.00
N GLU A 173 -11.04 59.60 51.36
CA GLU A 173 -10.42 60.58 52.26
C GLU A 173 -10.41 61.98 51.64
N ALA A 174 -10.00 62.11 50.37
CA ALA A 174 -10.03 63.38 49.66
C ALA A 174 -11.45 63.97 49.56
N VAL A 175 -12.46 63.13 49.30
CA VAL A 175 -13.88 63.56 49.28
C VAL A 175 -14.34 64.02 50.67
N ALA A 176 -13.91 63.35 51.74
CA ALA A 176 -14.21 63.77 53.10
C ALA A 176 -13.60 65.15 53.42
N GLN A 177 -12.33 65.36 53.06
CA GLN A 177 -11.65 66.65 53.22
C GLN A 177 -12.33 67.78 52.43
N VAL A 178 -12.76 67.53 51.18
CA VAL A 178 -13.50 68.51 50.39
C VAL A 178 -14.84 68.86 51.03
N ARG A 179 -15.54 67.89 51.63
CA ARG A 179 -16.80 68.14 52.35
C ARG A 179 -16.58 68.99 53.60
N GLU A 180 -15.57 68.67 54.40
CA GLU A 180 -15.21 69.45 55.59
C GLU A 180 -14.86 70.90 55.23
N LEU A 181 -14.05 71.10 54.17
CA LEU A 181 -13.75 72.44 53.65
C LEU A 181 -15.01 73.17 53.16
N ALA A 182 -15.93 72.47 52.48
CA ALA A 182 -17.19 73.04 52.02
C ALA A 182 -18.08 73.47 53.20
N ASP A 183 -18.19 72.64 54.24
CA ASP A 183 -18.95 72.93 55.47
C ASP A 183 -18.37 74.15 56.21
N HIS A 184 -17.04 74.25 56.29
CA HIS A 184 -16.35 75.41 56.84
C HIS A 184 -16.63 76.69 56.04
N LEU A 185 -16.53 76.63 54.71
CA LEU A 185 -16.85 77.76 53.83
C LEU A 185 -18.31 78.19 53.98
N GLN A 186 -19.25 77.23 54.05
CA GLN A 186 -20.67 77.51 54.27
C GLN A 186 -20.89 78.21 55.63
N THR A 187 -20.21 77.75 56.68
CA THR A 187 -20.26 78.37 58.01
C THR A 187 -19.73 79.80 57.98
N LEU A 188 -18.62 80.05 57.29
CA LEU A 188 -18.05 81.39 57.12
C LEU A 188 -19.00 82.31 56.33
N ALA A 189 -19.62 81.80 55.27
CA ALA A 189 -20.60 82.55 54.47
C ALA A 189 -21.82 82.98 55.31
N VAL A 190 -22.37 82.08 56.15
CA VAL A 190 -23.46 82.41 57.07
C VAL A 190 -23.04 83.51 58.06
N LYS A 191 -21.84 83.42 58.65
CA LYS A 191 -21.31 84.46 59.55
C LYS A 191 -21.15 85.81 58.84
N ALA A 192 -20.62 85.81 57.62
CA ALA A 192 -20.49 87.03 56.81
C ALA A 192 -21.85 87.67 56.52
N ASN A 193 -22.85 86.87 56.13
CA ASN A 193 -24.22 87.35 55.90
C ASN A 193 -24.83 87.97 57.15
N VAL A 194 -24.69 87.32 58.32
CA VAL A 194 -25.19 87.85 59.61
C VAL A 194 -24.52 89.19 59.96
N LEU A 195 -23.20 89.29 59.80
CA LEU A 195 -22.46 90.53 60.04
C LEU A 195 -22.88 91.64 59.06
N SER A 196 -23.08 91.30 57.78
CA SER A 196 -23.57 92.23 56.76
C SER A 196 -24.94 92.78 57.12
N MET A 197 -25.89 91.91 57.49
CA MET A 197 -27.23 92.33 57.95
C MET A 197 -27.16 93.25 59.18
N LYS A 198 -26.28 92.95 60.13
CA LYS A 198 -26.07 93.79 61.31
C LYS A 198 -25.56 95.18 60.92
N TYR A 199 -24.58 95.25 60.02
CA TYR A 199 -24.07 96.52 59.51
C TYR A 199 -25.15 97.34 58.81
N GLU A 200 -25.95 96.73 57.94
CA GLU A 200 -27.04 97.42 57.22
C GLU A 200 -28.17 97.92 58.15
N LEU A 201 -28.54 97.15 59.17
CA LEU A 201 -29.70 97.44 60.03
C LEU A 201 -29.38 98.22 61.31
N GLU A 202 -28.15 98.16 61.83
CA GLU A 202 -27.80 98.75 63.13
C GLU A 202 -26.84 99.94 63.02
N SER A 203 -25.97 99.99 62.00
CA SER A 203 -25.03 101.10 61.82
C SER A 203 -25.69 102.30 61.14
N ASN A 204 -25.47 103.51 61.66
CA ASN A 204 -25.94 104.75 61.02
C ASN A 204 -25.39 104.90 59.60
N GLN A 205 -24.10 104.61 59.41
CA GLN A 205 -23.45 104.63 58.09
C GLN A 205 -23.98 103.51 57.17
N GLY A 206 -24.26 102.33 57.72
CA GLY A 206 -24.83 101.21 56.97
C GLY A 206 -26.27 101.48 56.49
N LYS A 207 -27.11 102.07 57.35
CA LYS A 207 -28.48 102.50 57.00
C LYS A 207 -28.48 103.56 55.90
N GLU A 208 -27.56 104.52 55.98
CA GLU A 208 -27.40 105.58 54.98
C GLU A 208 -26.96 105.00 53.63
N LEU A 209 -25.93 104.14 53.61
CA LEU A 209 -25.48 103.44 52.41
C LEU A 209 -26.59 102.58 51.78
N ALA A 210 -27.35 101.82 52.59
CA ALA A 210 -28.47 101.02 52.11
C ALA A 210 -29.63 101.88 51.56
N SER A 211 -29.84 103.10 52.10
CA SER A 211 -30.81 104.06 51.58
C SER A 211 -30.36 104.66 50.24
N LEU A 212 -29.08 105.01 50.13
CA LEU A 212 -28.47 105.48 48.89
C LEU A 212 -28.51 104.42 47.79
N LEU A 213 -28.16 103.17 48.11
CA LEU A 213 -28.25 102.04 47.18
C LEU A 213 -29.67 101.86 46.64
N ARG A 214 -30.69 101.87 47.50
CA ARG A 214 -32.10 101.80 47.08
C ARG A 214 -32.52 102.97 46.19
N LYS A 215 -32.07 104.19 46.51
CA LYS A 215 -32.31 105.36 45.65
C LYS A 215 -31.66 105.19 44.27
N ILE A 216 -30.41 104.73 44.23
CA ILE A 216 -29.68 104.48 42.97
C ILE A 216 -30.36 103.38 42.16
N GLU A 217 -30.84 102.32 42.79
CA GLU A 217 -31.54 101.22 42.11
C GLU A 217 -32.88 101.67 41.53
N VAL A 218 -33.68 102.42 42.28
CA VAL A 218 -34.92 103.04 41.79
C VAL A 218 -34.63 103.99 40.63
N LEU A 219 -33.59 104.82 40.74
CA LEU A 219 -33.18 105.72 39.67
C LEU A 219 -32.71 104.94 38.42
N SER A 220 -31.99 103.84 38.60
CA SER A 220 -31.54 102.99 37.50
C SER A 220 -32.71 102.30 36.80
N ILE A 221 -33.69 101.79 37.54
CA ILE A 221 -34.92 101.23 36.97
C ILE A 221 -35.74 102.31 36.26
N ARG A 222 -35.82 103.52 36.82
CA ARG A 222 -36.54 104.66 36.22
C ARG A 222 -35.82 105.23 34.99
N ALA A 223 -34.51 105.07 34.91
CA ALA A 223 -33.68 105.48 33.77
C ALA A 223 -33.66 104.43 32.64
N LYS A 224 -33.98 103.16 32.90
CA LYS A 224 -34.01 102.08 31.88
C LYS A 224 -34.91 102.34 30.66
N PRO A 225 -36.04 103.06 30.72
CA PRO A 225 -36.83 103.40 29.52
C PRO A 225 -36.19 104.49 28.64
N TYR A 226 -35.13 105.15 29.11
CA TYR A 226 -34.43 106.23 28.43
C TYR A 226 -33.01 105.82 27.96
N MET A 227 -32.72 104.52 28.04
CA MET A 227 -31.54 103.85 27.51
C MET A 227 -31.98 102.79 26.51
#